data_AF-A0A954VZF0-F1
#
_entry.id   AF-A0A954VZF0-F1
#
_cell.length_a   1.000
_cell.length_b   1.000
_cell.length_c   1.000
_cell.angle_alpha   90.00
_cell.angle_beta   90.00
_cell.angle_gamma   90.00
#
_symmetry.space_group_name_H-M   'P 1'
#
loop_
_entity.id
_entity.type
_entity.pdbx_description
1 polymer ?
#
loop_
_entity_poly.entity_id
_entity_poly.type
_entity_poly.pdbx_seq_one_letter_code
_entity_poly.pdbx_strand_id
1 'polypeptide(L)'
;MRLLRPSVPCWAIGLAVLIGSTVWSQEKDGLRHLQGQHVHLVTDLLDDQRTTELTRVFDLAVPQWCEYFHVSPESVTDWKITAYLIRNPVRFRNAGLLPADLPVFLNGFQRGHEVWVNEQPGDYYLRHLLLHEGTHAFLSTQLGGTGAAWYNEGVAELLATHRWTDGKLSLNANPHSKDQFPYW
;
A
#
# COMPACT_ATOMS: atom_id res chain seq x y z
N MET A 1 -57.90 33.30 14.88
CA MET A 1 -57.66 32.92 13.46
C MET A 1 -56.16 32.96 13.23
N ARG A 2 -55.59 31.89 12.65
CA ARG A 2 -54.17 31.47 12.71
C ARG A 2 -53.15 32.50 12.20
N LEU A 3 -52.08 32.70 12.98
CA LEU A 3 -50.82 33.34 12.56
C LEU A 3 -50.03 32.38 11.67
N LEU A 4 -49.62 32.84 10.49
CA LEU A 4 -48.70 32.17 9.57
C LEU A 4 -47.26 32.28 10.11
N ARG A 5 -46.57 31.14 10.27
CA ARG A 5 -45.10 31.10 10.42
C ARG A 5 -44.50 30.69 9.06
N PRO A 6 -43.48 31.39 8.54
CA PRO A 6 -42.76 30.92 7.38
C PRO A 6 -41.83 29.76 7.77
N SER A 7 -41.84 28.72 6.92
CA SER A 7 -40.95 27.56 6.98
C SER A 7 -39.52 27.96 6.59
N VAL A 8 -38.55 27.71 7.46
CA VAL A 8 -37.13 27.79 7.14
C VAL A 8 -36.71 26.46 6.51
N PRO A 9 -36.09 26.43 5.32
CA PRO A 9 -35.52 25.20 4.78
C PRO A 9 -34.24 24.87 5.54
N CYS A 10 -34.23 23.70 6.16
CA CYS A 10 -33.06 23.10 6.79
C CYS A 10 -32.13 22.59 5.68
N TRP A 11 -31.15 23.41 5.29
CA TRP A 11 -30.03 22.93 4.50
C TRP A 11 -29.14 22.11 5.42
N ALA A 12 -29.32 20.78 5.40
CA ALA A 12 -28.33 19.87 5.97
C ALA A 12 -27.05 20.00 5.12
N ILE A 13 -26.08 20.77 5.62
CA ILE A 13 -24.71 20.70 5.14
C ILE A 13 -24.21 19.33 5.57
N GLY A 14 -24.25 18.36 4.64
CA GLY A 14 -23.52 17.12 4.79
C GLY A 14 -22.03 17.45 4.83
N LEU A 15 -21.46 17.50 6.02
CA LEU A 15 -20.02 17.55 6.20
C LEU A 15 -19.49 16.17 5.77
N ALA A 16 -19.06 16.06 4.51
CA ALA A 16 -18.23 14.94 4.09
C ALA A 16 -16.91 15.07 4.86
N VAL A 17 -16.76 14.33 5.95
CA VAL A 17 -15.46 14.16 6.60
C VAL A 17 -14.63 13.32 5.62
N LEU A 18 -13.78 14.00 4.85
CA LEU A 18 -12.64 13.36 4.20
C LEU A 18 -11.76 12.83 5.34
N ILE A 19 -11.96 11.57 5.72
CA ILE A 19 -11.01 10.88 6.60
C ILE A 19 -9.75 10.72 5.76
N GLY A 20 -8.87 11.72 5.80
CA GLY A 20 -7.51 11.55 5.32
C GLY A 20 -6.89 10.43 6.15
N SER A 21 -6.48 9.36 5.47
CA SER A 21 -5.68 8.28 6.06
C SER A 21 -4.48 8.93 6.78
N THR A 22 -4.53 8.96 8.12
CA THR A 22 -3.51 9.62 8.92
C THR A 22 -2.36 8.65 9.10
N VAL A 23 -1.22 8.96 8.47
CA VAL A 23 0.01 8.21 8.67
C VAL A 23 0.70 8.71 9.92
N TRP A 24 1.01 7.81 10.85
CA TRP A 24 1.77 8.13 12.06
C TRP A 24 3.19 7.58 11.94
N SER A 25 4.20 8.36 12.31
CA SER A 25 5.60 7.95 12.22
C SER A 25 6.31 7.98 13.58
N GLN A 26 7.19 7.02 13.84
CA GLN A 26 8.06 6.94 15.01
C GLN A 26 9.43 6.37 14.61
N GLU A 27 10.50 6.80 15.28
CA GLU A 27 11.80 6.13 15.23
C GLU A 27 11.98 5.12 16.38
N LYS A 28 12.47 3.93 16.05
CA LYS A 28 12.84 2.86 17.01
C LYS A 28 14.04 2.10 16.47
N ASP A 29 15.05 1.89 17.32
CA ASP A 29 16.28 1.14 16.98
C ASP A 29 16.99 1.64 15.69
N GLY A 30 16.84 2.93 15.38
CA GLY A 30 17.40 3.55 14.18
C GLY A 30 16.65 3.24 12.88
N LEU A 31 15.42 2.74 12.98
CA LEU A 31 14.48 2.51 11.89
C LEU A 31 13.23 3.38 12.09
N ARG A 32 12.67 3.88 10.99
CA ARG A 32 11.39 4.60 10.96
C ARG A 32 10.25 3.60 10.82
N HIS A 33 9.19 3.82 11.57
CA HIS A 33 7.97 3.02 11.60
C HIS A 33 6.79 3.93 11.23
N LEU A 34 6.18 3.69 10.08
CA LEU A 34 5.01 4.43 9.61
C LEU A 34 3.77 3.54 9.65
N GLN A 35 2.72 4.03 10.30
CA GLN A 35 1.44 3.32 10.46
C GLN A 35 0.40 3.91 9.50
N GLY A 36 0.07 3.15 8.45
CA GLY A 36 -1.13 3.36 7.63
C GLY A 36 -2.32 2.55 8.15
N GLN A 37 -3.42 2.52 7.40
CA GLN A 37 -4.58 1.68 7.69
C GLN A 37 -4.24 0.20 7.48
N HIS A 38 -3.70 -0.15 6.32
CA HIS A 38 -3.46 -1.52 5.87
C HIS A 38 -1.99 -1.90 5.80
N VAL A 39 -1.08 -0.96 6.08
CA VAL A 39 0.36 -1.25 6.13
C VAL A 39 1.03 -0.63 7.36
N HIS A 40 1.93 -1.39 7.97
CA HIS A 40 2.96 -0.88 8.85
C HIS A 40 4.30 -0.91 8.09
N LEU A 41 4.78 0.26 7.66
CA LEU A 41 6.04 0.39 6.94
C LEU A 41 7.20 0.57 7.93
N VAL A 42 8.21 -0.28 7.84
CA VAL A 42 9.45 -0.20 8.62
C VAL A 42 10.61 0.04 7.67
N THR A 43 11.39 1.09 7.90
CA THR A 43 12.40 1.52 6.92
C THR A 43 13.61 2.23 7.53
N ASP A 44 14.77 2.10 6.89
CA ASP A 44 15.97 2.91 7.17
C ASP A 44 16.12 4.11 6.21
N LEU A 45 15.13 4.37 5.35
CA LEU A 45 15.07 5.59 4.54
C LEU A 45 14.65 6.78 5.40
N LEU A 46 15.42 7.86 5.31
CA LEU A 46 15.16 9.12 6.00
C LEU A 46 14.19 10.05 5.24
N ASP A 47 13.83 9.71 4.01
CA ASP A 47 12.94 10.52 3.19
C ASP A 47 11.48 10.38 3.67
N ASP A 48 11.05 11.38 4.45
CA ASP A 48 9.72 11.39 5.07
C ASP A 48 8.59 11.46 4.05
N GLN A 49 8.73 12.30 3.02
CA GLN A 49 7.73 12.46 1.99
C GLN A 49 7.56 11.15 1.21
N ARG A 50 8.67 10.54 0.77
CA ARG A 50 8.67 9.30 -0.02
C ARG A 50 8.03 8.14 0.75
N THR A 51 8.39 7.99 2.03
CA THR A 51 7.90 6.89 2.88
C THR A 51 6.44 7.08 3.30
N THR A 52 6.02 8.32 3.58
CA THR A 52 4.61 8.65 3.84
C THR A 52 3.75 8.38 2.62
N GLU A 53 4.24 8.74 1.43
CA GLU A 53 3.54 8.50 0.17
C GLU A 53 3.39 7.00 -0.11
N LEU A 54 4.43 6.19 0.07
CA LEU A 54 4.35 4.73 -0.07
C LEU A 54 3.29 4.12 0.84
N THR A 55 3.24 4.57 2.10
CA THR A 55 2.23 4.14 3.08
C THR A 55 0.81 4.45 2.57
N ARG A 56 0.60 5.69 2.08
CA ARG A 56 -0.67 6.12 1.52
C ARG A 56 -1.05 5.38 0.23
N VAL A 57 -0.09 5.14 -0.66
CA VAL A 57 -0.31 4.40 -1.91
C VAL A 57 -0.80 3.00 -1.60
N PHE A 58 -0.20 2.32 -0.63
CA PHE A 58 -0.65 1.00 -0.22
C PHE A 58 -2.10 1.03 0.32
N ASP A 59 -2.41 1.96 1.22
CA ASP A 59 -3.76 2.09 1.77
C ASP A 59 -4.82 2.34 0.66
N LEU A 60 -4.47 3.12 -0.37
CA LEU A 60 -5.34 3.40 -1.51
C LEU A 60 -5.47 2.22 -2.49
N ALA A 61 -4.56 1.25 -2.44
CA ALA A 61 -4.60 0.05 -3.28
C ALA A 61 -5.61 -0.98 -2.76
N VAL A 62 -5.78 -1.10 -1.44
CA VAL A 62 -6.62 -2.14 -0.83
C VAL A 62 -8.08 -2.11 -1.30
N PRO A 63 -8.77 -0.95 -1.37
CA PRO A 63 -10.12 -0.90 -1.91
C PRO A 63 -10.19 -1.34 -3.38
N GLN A 64 -9.14 -1.08 -4.17
CA GLN A 64 -9.08 -1.49 -5.58
C GLN A 64 -8.82 -2.99 -5.72
N TRP A 65 -8.03 -3.60 -4.83
CA TRP A 65 -7.92 -5.05 -4.74
C TRP A 65 -9.24 -5.69 -4.34
N CYS A 66 -9.95 -5.10 -3.37
CA CYS A 66 -11.28 -5.58 -2.97
C CYS A 66 -12.25 -5.58 -4.14
N GLU A 67 -12.30 -4.49 -4.91
CA GLU A 67 -13.11 -4.39 -6.13
C GLU A 67 -12.71 -5.46 -7.15
N TYR A 68 -11.42 -5.60 -7.46
CA TYR A 68 -10.92 -6.54 -8.47
C TYR A 68 -11.20 -8.01 -8.10
N PHE A 69 -11.04 -8.38 -6.84
CA PHE A 69 -11.21 -9.75 -6.36
C PHE A 69 -12.61 -10.04 -5.79
N HIS A 70 -13.54 -9.07 -5.85
CA HIS A 70 -14.87 -9.15 -5.25
C HIS A 70 -14.86 -9.52 -3.75
N VAL A 71 -13.88 -8.97 -3.02
CA VAL A 71 -13.78 -9.09 -1.56
C VAL A 71 -14.55 -7.93 -0.93
N SER A 72 -15.35 -8.20 0.11
CA SER A 72 -16.07 -7.14 0.82
C SER A 72 -15.07 -6.23 1.56
N PRO A 73 -15.10 -4.90 1.37
CA PRO A 73 -14.24 -3.97 2.11
C PRO A 73 -14.36 -4.10 3.63
N GLU A 74 -15.55 -4.49 4.13
CA GLU A 74 -15.80 -4.72 5.55
C GLU A 74 -15.01 -5.91 6.11
N SER A 75 -14.62 -6.87 5.26
CA SER A 75 -13.84 -8.03 5.69
C SER A 75 -12.35 -7.76 5.84
N VAL A 76 -11.87 -6.63 5.31
CA VAL A 76 -10.44 -6.25 5.32
C VAL A 76 -10.16 -5.00 6.15
N THR A 77 -11.13 -4.50 6.91
CA THR A 77 -10.98 -3.31 7.76
C THR A 77 -9.82 -3.42 8.73
N ASP A 78 -9.68 -4.59 9.37
CA ASP A 78 -8.60 -4.92 10.29
C ASP A 78 -7.41 -5.61 9.61
N TRP A 79 -7.47 -5.83 8.29
CA TRP A 79 -6.38 -6.44 7.55
C TRP A 79 -5.21 -5.46 7.44
N LYS A 80 -4.04 -5.94 7.86
CA LYS A 80 -2.81 -5.15 7.86
C LYS A 80 -1.59 -6.03 7.62
N ILE A 81 -0.65 -5.52 6.83
CA ILE A 81 0.66 -6.16 6.62
C ILE A 81 1.79 -5.33 7.24
N THR A 82 2.94 -5.96 7.47
CA THR A 82 4.19 -5.27 7.74
C THR A 82 5.04 -5.23 6.47
N ALA A 83 5.45 -4.04 6.04
CA ALA A 83 6.34 -3.86 4.90
C ALA A 83 7.71 -3.38 5.38
N TYR A 84 8.76 -4.14 5.07
CA TYR A 84 10.15 -3.78 5.34
C TYR A 84 10.76 -3.18 4.07
N LEU A 85 10.96 -1.86 4.07
CA LEU A 85 11.61 -1.15 2.98
C LEU A 85 13.08 -0.91 3.31
N ILE A 86 13.98 -1.56 2.57
CA ILE A 86 15.36 -1.79 2.96
C ILE A 86 16.33 -1.05 2.03
N ARG A 87 17.06 -0.06 2.55
CA ARG A 87 18.27 0.48 1.93
C ARG A 87 19.50 -0.32 2.36
N ASN A 88 19.64 -0.60 3.65
CA ASN A 88 20.76 -1.34 4.21
C ASN A 88 20.31 -2.65 4.87
N PRO A 89 20.48 -3.81 4.20
CA PRO A 89 20.02 -5.10 4.71
C PRO A 89 20.72 -5.53 6.00
N VAL A 90 21.93 -5.02 6.29
CA VAL A 90 22.64 -5.33 7.54
C VAL A 90 21.88 -4.79 8.75
N ARG A 91 21.27 -3.60 8.64
CA ARG A 91 20.47 -3.01 9.72
C ARG A 91 19.27 -3.89 10.08
N PHE A 92 18.56 -4.38 9.07
CA PHE A 92 17.39 -5.24 9.26
C PHE A 92 17.78 -6.62 9.81
N ARG A 93 18.89 -7.21 9.37
CA ARG A 93 19.40 -8.46 9.95
C ARG A 93 19.76 -8.29 11.42
N ASN A 94 20.48 -7.22 11.77
CA ASN A 94 20.85 -6.93 13.16
C ASN A 94 19.63 -6.67 14.05
N ALA A 95 18.57 -6.10 13.50
CA ALA A 95 17.29 -5.89 14.19
C ALA A 95 16.39 -7.15 14.22
N GLY A 96 16.81 -8.26 13.59
CA GLY A 96 16.00 -9.48 13.49
C GLY A 96 14.80 -9.38 12.55
N LEU A 97 14.76 -8.36 11.69
CA LEU A 97 13.65 -8.04 10.78
C LEU A 97 13.85 -8.56 9.35
N LEU A 98 15.04 -9.09 9.04
CA LEU A 98 15.33 -9.80 7.79
C LEU A 98 15.78 -11.24 8.13
N PRO A 99 14.84 -12.20 8.18
CA PRO A 99 15.11 -13.58 8.58
C PRO A 99 16.12 -14.28 7.66
N ALA A 100 16.97 -15.11 8.25
CA ALA A 100 18.03 -15.83 7.52
C ALA A 100 17.51 -16.98 6.64
N ASP A 101 16.27 -17.41 6.85
CA ASP A 101 15.59 -18.47 6.10
C ASP A 101 14.86 -17.96 4.86
N LEU A 102 14.83 -16.64 4.64
CA LEU A 102 14.29 -16.08 3.40
C LEU A 102 15.17 -16.48 2.21
N PRO A 103 14.56 -16.80 1.05
CA PRO A 103 15.33 -16.99 -0.16
C PRO A 103 16.05 -15.70 -0.55
N VAL A 104 17.10 -15.84 -1.37
CA VAL A 104 17.72 -14.66 -1.97
C VAL A 104 16.72 -14.02 -2.95
N PHE A 105 16.39 -12.75 -2.74
CA PHE A 105 15.55 -11.96 -3.63
C PHE A 105 16.28 -10.69 -4.06
N LEU A 106 16.04 -10.28 -5.31
CA LEU A 106 16.68 -9.09 -5.88
C LEU A 106 15.93 -7.81 -5.49
N ASN A 107 14.60 -7.83 -5.62
CA ASN A 107 13.76 -6.63 -5.56
C ASN A 107 12.75 -6.67 -4.43
N GLY A 108 11.99 -7.77 -4.32
CA GLY A 108 10.99 -7.96 -3.28
C GLY A 108 10.74 -9.42 -2.97
N PHE A 109 10.10 -9.66 -1.83
CA PHE A 109 9.60 -10.97 -1.43
C PHE A 109 8.44 -10.83 -0.45
N GLN A 110 7.48 -11.76 -0.51
CA GLN A 110 6.34 -11.83 0.39
C GLN A 110 6.29 -13.16 1.15
N ARG A 111 5.95 -13.08 2.44
CA ARG A 111 5.66 -14.24 3.30
C ARG A 111 4.53 -13.92 4.27
N GLY A 112 3.35 -14.48 4.04
CA GLY A 112 2.17 -14.23 4.87
C GLY A 112 1.80 -12.74 4.92
N HIS A 113 1.84 -12.14 6.10
CA HIS A 113 1.54 -10.72 6.30
C HIS A 113 2.80 -9.83 6.29
N GLU A 114 3.94 -10.36 5.86
CA GLU A 114 5.20 -9.64 5.77
C GLU A 114 5.66 -9.52 4.32
N VAL A 115 6.12 -8.33 3.95
CA VAL A 115 6.76 -8.08 2.65
C VAL A 115 8.10 -7.39 2.87
N TRP A 116 9.11 -7.76 2.10
CA TRP A 116 10.42 -7.11 2.07
C TRP A 116 10.64 -6.53 0.69
N VAL A 117 11.03 -5.27 0.62
CA VAL A 117 11.31 -4.56 -0.64
C VAL A 117 12.66 -3.85 -0.50
N ASN A 118 13.58 -4.13 -1.42
CA ASN A 118 14.84 -3.39 -1.50
C ASN A 118 14.60 -2.01 -2.13
N GLU A 119 15.24 -0.98 -1.58
CA GLU A 119 15.13 0.38 -2.09
C GLU A 119 15.49 0.44 -3.57
N GLN A 120 14.65 1.14 -4.34
CA GLN A 120 14.88 1.41 -5.75
C GLN A 120 15.21 2.90 -5.96
N PRO A 121 16.01 3.24 -6.98
CA PRO A 121 16.32 4.64 -7.29
C PRO A 121 15.08 5.43 -7.75
N GLY A 122 14.14 4.77 -8.43
CA GLY A 122 12.92 5.39 -8.94
C GLY A 122 11.72 5.21 -8.03
N ASP A 123 10.95 6.27 -7.82
CA ASP A 123 9.74 6.20 -6.99
C ASP A 123 8.65 5.34 -7.63
N TYR A 124 8.50 5.39 -8.96
CA TYR A 124 7.52 4.57 -9.66
C TYR A 124 7.77 3.09 -9.37
N TYR A 125 8.99 2.62 -9.64
CA TYR A 125 9.32 1.21 -9.45
C TYR A 125 9.31 0.80 -7.98
N LEU A 126 9.62 1.71 -7.05
CA LEU A 126 9.48 1.41 -5.62
C LEU A 126 8.03 1.21 -5.19
N ARG A 127 7.10 2.07 -5.64
CA ARG A 127 5.66 1.88 -5.45
C ARG A 127 5.21 0.58 -6.11
N HIS A 128 5.68 0.32 -7.33
CA HIS A 128 5.37 -0.89 -8.10
C HIS A 128 5.72 -2.14 -7.30
N LEU A 129 6.95 -2.26 -6.78
CA LEU A 129 7.35 -3.41 -5.98
C LEU A 129 6.54 -3.56 -4.69
N LEU A 130 6.27 -2.45 -4.00
CA LEU A 130 5.45 -2.49 -2.78
C LEU A 130 4.02 -2.97 -3.08
N LEU A 131 3.43 -2.53 -4.19
CA LEU A 131 2.10 -2.96 -4.64
C LEU A 131 2.12 -4.42 -5.14
N HIS A 132 3.19 -4.84 -5.81
CA HIS A 132 3.39 -6.20 -6.29
C HIS A 132 3.42 -7.19 -5.13
N GLU A 133 4.32 -6.99 -4.17
CA GLU A 133 4.40 -7.85 -2.98
C GLU A 133 3.16 -7.74 -2.09
N GLY A 134 2.55 -6.55 -2.04
CA GLY A 134 1.26 -6.33 -1.39
C GLY A 134 0.13 -7.16 -1.99
N THR A 135 0.12 -7.32 -3.32
CA THR A 135 -0.86 -8.17 -4.01
C THR A 135 -0.68 -9.64 -3.64
N HIS A 136 0.57 -10.14 -3.58
CA HIS A 136 0.86 -11.49 -3.08
C HIS A 136 0.34 -11.70 -1.65
N ALA A 137 0.54 -10.71 -0.77
CA ALA A 137 0.04 -10.75 0.59
C ALA A 137 -1.49 -10.76 0.64
N PHE A 138 -2.15 -9.94 -0.17
CA PHE A 138 -3.60 -9.90 -0.24
C PHE A 138 -4.18 -11.24 -0.72
N LEU A 139 -3.66 -11.80 -1.81
CA LEU A 139 -4.08 -13.10 -2.34
C LEU A 139 -3.92 -14.22 -1.30
N SER A 140 -2.70 -14.37 -0.77
CA SER A 140 -2.37 -15.46 0.15
C SER A 140 -3.17 -15.42 1.45
N THR A 141 -3.54 -14.23 1.94
CA THR A 141 -4.20 -14.06 3.24
C THR A 141 -5.71 -13.88 3.14
N GLN A 142 -6.22 -13.23 2.09
CA GLN A 142 -7.66 -12.96 1.93
C GLN A 142 -8.36 -13.98 1.04
N LEU A 143 -7.66 -14.58 0.07
CA LEU A 143 -8.24 -15.56 -0.86
C LEU A 143 -7.82 -17.01 -0.55
N GLY A 144 -7.03 -17.22 0.51
CA GLY A 144 -6.59 -18.55 0.95
C GLY A 144 -5.50 -19.19 0.06
N GLY A 145 -4.90 -18.42 -0.85
CA GLY A 145 -3.83 -18.88 -1.72
C GLY A 145 -3.54 -17.95 -2.90
N THR A 146 -2.47 -18.24 -3.62
CA THR A 146 -1.95 -17.41 -4.73
C THR A 146 -2.26 -17.97 -6.12
N GLY A 147 -2.82 -19.18 -6.19
CA GLY A 147 -3.12 -19.86 -7.46
C GLY A 147 -1.86 -20.39 -8.16
N ALA A 148 -1.97 -20.62 -9.47
CA ALA A 148 -0.83 -21.08 -10.27
C ALA A 148 0.21 -19.95 -10.42
N ALA A 149 1.50 -20.30 -10.52
CA ALA A 149 2.59 -19.32 -10.55
C ALA A 149 2.42 -18.23 -11.63
N TRP A 150 1.95 -18.59 -12.83
CA TRP A 150 1.70 -17.61 -13.90
C TRP A 150 0.61 -16.59 -13.53
N TYR A 151 -0.41 -17.03 -12.79
CA TYR A 151 -1.49 -16.17 -12.33
C TYR A 151 -1.02 -15.30 -11.18
N ASN A 152 -0.32 -15.89 -10.20
CA ASN A 152 0.23 -15.17 -9.06
C ASN A 152 1.10 -13.98 -9.49
N GLU A 153 2.14 -14.24 -10.27
CA GLU A 153 3.03 -13.19 -10.75
C GLU A 153 2.32 -12.26 -11.73
N GLY A 154 1.50 -12.80 -12.64
CA GLY A 154 0.80 -12.01 -13.64
C GLY A 154 -0.18 -11.00 -13.03
N VAL A 155 -0.94 -11.39 -12.01
CA VAL A 155 -1.89 -10.48 -11.34
C VAL A 155 -1.18 -9.50 -10.42
N ALA A 156 -0.08 -9.89 -9.78
CA ALA A 156 0.76 -8.98 -8.99
C ALA A 156 1.38 -7.90 -9.88
N GLU A 157 1.92 -8.26 -11.05
CA GLU A 157 2.41 -7.29 -12.02
C GLU A 157 1.29 -6.38 -12.54
N LEU A 158 0.14 -6.96 -12.92
CA LEU A 158 -1.02 -6.20 -13.41
C LEU A 158 -1.48 -5.16 -12.39
N LEU A 159 -1.65 -5.56 -11.14
CA LEU A 159 -2.15 -4.69 -10.08
C LEU A 159 -1.08 -3.76 -9.50
N ALA A 160 0.19 -3.99 -9.81
CA ALA A 160 1.28 -3.06 -9.49
C ALA A 160 1.44 -1.96 -10.54
N THR A 161 1.05 -2.20 -11.80
CA THR A 161 1.02 -1.11 -12.80
C THR A 161 0.02 -0.04 -12.40
N HIS A 162 0.47 1.20 -12.31
CA HIS A 162 -0.35 2.26 -11.71
C HIS A 162 -0.14 3.65 -12.28
N ARG A 163 -1.14 4.50 -12.08
CA ARG A 163 -1.01 5.96 -12.16
C ARG A 163 -1.10 6.56 -10.78
N TRP A 164 -0.14 7.43 -10.46
CA TRP A 164 -0.11 8.23 -9.24
C TRP A 164 -0.07 9.70 -9.61
N THR A 165 -1.15 10.44 -9.35
CA THR A 165 -1.25 11.86 -9.70
C THR A 165 -2.15 12.57 -8.71
N ASP A 166 -1.69 13.70 -8.17
CA ASP A 166 -2.43 14.53 -7.21
C ASP A 166 -3.01 13.73 -6.02
N GLY A 167 -2.24 12.76 -5.52
CA GLY A 167 -2.61 11.94 -4.37
C GLY A 167 -3.70 10.89 -4.65
N LYS A 168 -3.99 10.62 -5.94
CA LYS A 168 -4.91 9.59 -6.41
C LYS A 168 -4.14 8.45 -7.05
N LEU A 169 -4.53 7.23 -6.67
CA LEU A 169 -3.98 5.99 -7.21
C LEU A 169 -5.01 5.33 -8.13
N SER A 170 -4.57 4.89 -9.30
CA SER A 170 -5.34 3.98 -10.16
C SER A 170 -4.45 2.82 -10.57
N LEU A 171 -4.81 1.60 -10.15
CA LEU A 171 -4.13 0.36 -10.50
C LEU A 171 -4.52 -0.13 -11.90
N ASN A 172 -3.85 -1.19 -12.36
CA ASN A 172 -4.08 -1.80 -13.68
C ASN A 172 -3.99 -0.76 -14.81
N ALA A 173 -2.96 0.09 -14.73
CA ALA A 173 -2.73 1.12 -15.71
C ALA A 173 -1.80 0.60 -16.80
N ASN A 174 -2.27 0.56 -18.06
CA ASN A 174 -1.38 0.30 -19.18
C ASN A 174 -0.52 1.55 -19.48
N PRO A 175 0.81 1.40 -19.60
CA PRO A 175 1.68 2.50 -19.99
C PRO A 175 1.53 2.78 -21.47
N HIS A 176 1.47 4.07 -21.83
CA HIS A 176 1.48 4.49 -23.24
C HIS A 176 2.91 4.59 -23.80
N SER A 177 3.93 4.69 -22.92
CA SER A 177 5.35 4.69 -23.27
C SER A 177 6.19 4.21 -22.08
N LYS A 178 7.44 3.83 -22.35
CA LYS A 178 8.42 3.43 -21.30
C LYS A 178 8.67 4.54 -20.29
N ASP A 179 8.60 5.80 -20.72
CA ASP A 179 8.88 6.96 -19.86
C ASP A 179 7.82 7.14 -18.76
N GLN A 180 6.62 6.58 -18.93
CA GLN A 180 5.58 6.66 -17.90
C GLN A 180 5.92 5.80 -16.69
N PHE A 181 6.60 4.67 -16.90
CA PHE A 181 6.93 3.67 -15.88
C PHE A 181 8.46 3.54 -15.73
N PRO A 182 9.16 4.60 -15.28
CA PRO A 182 10.60 4.60 -15.21
C PRO A 182 11.12 3.50 -14.28
N TYR A 183 12.19 2.82 -14.70
CA TYR A 183 12.85 1.71 -14.02
C TYR A 183 12.08 0.37 -13.96
N TRP A 184 10.85 0.31 -14.48
CA TRP A 184 10.10 -0.93 -14.73
C TRP A 184 10.30 -1.37 -16.19
#